data_AF-A0A2R6DXX8-F1
#
_entry.id   AF-A0A2R6DXX8-F1
#
_cell.length_a   1.000
_cell.length_b   1.000
_cell.length_c   1.000
_cell.angle_alpha   90.00
_cell.angle_beta   90.00
_cell.angle_gamma   90.00
#
_symmetry.space_group_name_H-M   'P 1'
#
loop_
_entity.id
_entity.type
_entity.pdbx_description
1 polymer ?
#
loop_
_entity_poly.entity_id
_entity_poly.type
_entity_poly.pdbx_seq_one_letter_code
_entity_poly.pdbx_strand_id
1 'polypeptide(L)'
;MTARDPSFAIPGRPERTYPRGGGVEYEGETVFELVPDAERTDGGLDALVTRVLDEGPYRSGDFLELPMELYLVRDEGTADVFRVAIRGGTVRLHVLPETESEGLRRFYERLTGRSDCEWRVERRSDFE
;
A
#
# COMPACT_ATOMS: atom_id res chain seq x y z
N MET A 1 11.60 -9.40 19.51
CA MET A 1 10.76 -8.43 20.24
C MET A 1 9.48 -8.38 19.43
N THR A 2 8.36 -8.88 19.92
CA THR A 2 7.13 -9.00 19.11
C THR A 2 6.70 -7.62 18.64
N ALA A 3 6.78 -7.36 17.33
CA ALA A 3 6.25 -6.16 16.72
C ALA A 3 4.80 -5.98 17.21
N ARG A 4 4.55 -4.83 17.82
CA ARG A 4 3.22 -4.40 18.24
C ARG A 4 2.34 -4.46 16.99
N ASP A 5 1.24 -5.21 17.04
CA ASP A 5 0.31 -5.35 15.91
C ASP A 5 -0.01 -3.94 15.36
N PRO A 6 0.44 -3.60 14.14
CA PRO A 6 0.31 -2.25 13.63
C PRO A 6 -1.16 -1.95 13.35
N SER A 7 -1.70 -0.88 13.94
CA SER A 7 -3.15 -0.73 14.04
C SER A 7 -3.88 -0.47 12.70
N PHE A 8 -3.17 -0.18 11.60
CA PHE A 8 -3.72 0.23 10.30
C PHE A 8 -4.89 1.22 10.40
N ALA A 9 -4.95 1.99 11.49
CA ALA A 9 -6.05 2.89 11.78
C ALA A 9 -5.94 4.10 10.85
N ILE A 10 -6.96 4.26 9.99
CA ILE A 10 -7.03 5.31 8.98
C ILE A 10 -7.65 6.56 9.65
N PRO A 11 -6.87 7.62 9.93
CA PRO A 11 -7.39 8.84 10.57
C PRO A 11 -8.31 9.63 9.63
N GLY A 12 -8.05 9.57 8.33
CA GLY A 12 -8.88 10.17 7.29
C GLY A 12 -8.61 9.53 5.94
N ARG A 13 -9.60 9.59 5.06
CA ARG A 13 -9.53 9.09 3.68
C ARG A 13 -9.51 10.29 2.73
N PRO A 14 -8.74 10.22 1.64
CA PRO A 14 -8.75 11.28 0.64
C PRO A 14 -10.15 11.47 0.05
N GLU A 15 -10.51 12.69 -0.27
CA GLU A 15 -11.69 12.99 -1.07
C GLU A 15 -11.34 12.99 -2.56
N ARG A 16 -12.14 12.30 -3.38
CA ARG A 16 -11.92 12.23 -4.83
C ARG A 16 -12.76 13.30 -5.54
N THR A 17 -12.09 14.18 -6.27
CA THR A 17 -12.74 15.27 -7.01
C THR A 17 -12.55 15.11 -8.53
N TYR A 18 -13.50 15.66 -9.28
CA TYR A 18 -13.53 15.61 -10.75
C TYR A 18 -13.62 17.04 -11.32
N PRO A 19 -12.52 17.81 -11.31
CA PRO A 19 -12.51 19.15 -11.87
C PRO A 19 -12.83 19.14 -13.37
N ARG A 20 -13.58 20.14 -13.83
CA ARG A 20 -13.96 20.24 -15.25
C ARG A 20 -12.74 20.48 -16.13
N GLY A 21 -12.44 19.53 -17.01
CA GLY A 21 -11.32 19.60 -17.95
C GLY A 21 -9.99 19.07 -17.39
N GLY A 22 -9.99 18.53 -16.16
CA GLY A 22 -8.85 17.86 -15.54
C GLY A 22 -9.05 16.35 -15.39
N GLY A 23 -8.00 15.67 -14.94
CA GLY A 23 -8.08 14.28 -14.50
C GLY A 23 -8.73 14.13 -13.13
N VAL A 24 -8.64 12.94 -12.56
CA VAL A 24 -9.07 12.68 -11.18
C VAL A 24 -8.05 13.27 -10.21
N GLU A 25 -8.52 14.02 -9.23
CA GLU A 25 -7.71 14.57 -8.14
C GLU A 25 -8.12 13.95 -6.79
N TYR A 26 -7.17 13.89 -5.87
CA TYR A 26 -7.38 13.41 -4.51
C TYR A 26 -6.93 14.50 -3.53
N GLU A 27 -7.82 14.93 -2.65
CA GLU A 27 -7.54 15.91 -1.60
C GLU A 27 -7.35 15.22 -0.24
N GLY A 28 -6.23 15.53 0.43
CA GLY A 28 -5.77 14.86 1.65
C GLY A 28 -5.08 13.51 1.36
N GLU A 29 -4.21 13.07 2.26
CA GLU A 29 -3.50 11.81 2.11
C GLU A 29 -3.41 11.04 3.44
N THR A 30 -3.52 9.71 3.37
CA THR A 30 -3.02 8.79 4.40
C THR A 30 -2.19 7.72 3.71
N VAL A 31 -0.96 7.53 4.20
CA VAL A 31 -0.02 6.50 3.71
C VAL A 31 0.50 5.67 4.87
N PHE A 32 0.55 4.35 4.67
CA PHE A 32 1.28 3.44 5.54
C PHE A 32 2.59 3.04 4.86
N GLU A 33 3.72 3.36 5.47
CA GLU A 33 5.06 3.00 5.01
C GLU A 33 5.49 1.70 5.72
N LEU A 34 5.72 0.65 4.94
CA LEU A 34 6.20 -0.64 5.40
C LEU A 34 7.71 -0.68 5.18
N VAL A 35 8.45 -0.61 6.28
CA VAL A 35 9.91 -0.50 6.28
C VAL A 35 10.50 -1.86 6.70
N PRO A 36 11.25 -2.55 5.83
CA PRO A 36 11.92 -3.78 6.22
C PRO A 36 13.11 -3.49 7.14
N ASP A 37 13.34 -4.34 8.14
CA ASP A 37 14.48 -4.20 9.06
C ASP A 37 15.84 -4.60 8.44
N ALA A 38 15.81 -5.15 7.22
CA ALA A 38 16.99 -5.40 6.39
C ALA A 38 16.97 -4.50 5.16
N GLU A 39 18.13 -4.00 4.73
CA GLU A 39 18.24 -3.21 3.51
C GLU A 39 17.77 -4.03 2.29
N ARG A 40 16.78 -3.49 1.56
CA ARG A 40 16.25 -4.08 0.33
C ARG A 40 16.33 -3.06 -0.79
N THR A 41 16.66 -3.53 -1.98
CA THR A 41 16.56 -2.71 -3.20
C THR A 41 15.10 -2.59 -3.63
N ASP A 42 14.76 -1.50 -4.32
CA ASP A 42 13.40 -1.31 -4.85
C ASP A 42 12.98 -2.47 -5.76
N GLY A 43 13.87 -2.97 -6.63
CA GLY A 43 13.58 -4.15 -7.46
C GLY A 43 13.39 -5.46 -6.67
N GLY A 44 14.02 -5.61 -5.52
CA GLY A 44 13.78 -6.77 -4.63
C GLY A 44 12.43 -6.69 -3.92
N LEU A 45 12.02 -5.48 -3.54
CA LEU A 45 10.69 -5.22 -2.98
C LEU A 45 9.60 -5.40 -4.04
N ASP A 46 9.87 -4.98 -5.26
CA ASP A 46 8.98 -5.17 -6.40
C ASP A 46 8.70 -6.64 -6.69
N ALA A 47 9.74 -7.47 -6.76
CA ALA A 47 9.57 -8.91 -6.93
C ALA A 47 8.74 -9.53 -5.80
N LEU A 48 8.94 -9.06 -4.55
CA LEU A 48 8.16 -9.53 -3.40
C LEU A 48 6.69 -9.10 -3.48
N VAL A 49 6.42 -7.84 -3.81
CA VAL A 49 5.06 -7.30 -3.96
C VAL A 49 4.33 -8.01 -5.10
N THR A 50 4.96 -8.14 -6.26
CA THR A 50 4.42 -8.89 -7.41
C THR A 50 4.03 -10.30 -7.01
N ARG A 51 4.90 -11.01 -6.28
CA ARG A 51 4.59 -12.36 -5.78
C ARG A 51 3.40 -12.39 -4.83
N VAL A 52 3.26 -11.41 -3.93
CA VAL A 52 2.10 -11.29 -3.04
C VAL A 52 0.81 -11.07 -3.85
N LEU A 53 0.88 -10.24 -4.89
CA LEU A 53 -0.26 -9.95 -5.76
C LEU A 53 -0.67 -11.16 -6.59
N ASP A 54 0.29 -11.84 -7.22
CA ASP A 54 0.04 -13.01 -8.09
C ASP A 54 -0.48 -14.24 -7.32
N GLU A 55 0.02 -14.48 -6.12
CA GLU A 55 -0.39 -15.63 -5.30
C GLU A 55 -1.58 -15.32 -4.37
N GLY A 56 -1.90 -14.05 -4.19
CA GLY A 56 -2.99 -13.59 -3.32
C GLY A 56 -4.32 -13.47 -4.05
N PRO A 57 -5.43 -13.24 -3.32
CA PRO A 57 -6.73 -12.97 -3.91
C PRO A 57 -6.79 -11.49 -4.35
N TYR A 58 -5.85 -11.07 -5.19
CA TYR A 58 -5.73 -9.69 -5.64
C TYR A 58 -5.99 -9.58 -7.14
N ARG A 59 -6.65 -8.50 -7.51
CA ARG A 59 -6.60 -7.99 -8.87
C ARG A 59 -5.75 -6.73 -8.85
N SER A 60 -4.63 -6.76 -9.57
CA SER A 60 -3.74 -5.61 -9.70
C SER A 60 -3.69 -5.10 -11.15
N GLY A 61 -3.50 -3.79 -11.29
CA GLY A 61 -3.14 -3.16 -12.56
C GLY A 61 -1.87 -2.35 -12.39
N ASP A 62 -0.96 -2.48 -13.35
CA ASP A 62 0.26 -1.68 -13.47
C ASP A 62 -0.03 -0.40 -14.26
N PHE A 63 0.38 0.75 -13.73
CA PHE A 63 0.34 2.01 -14.47
C PHE A 63 1.63 2.15 -15.26
N LEU A 64 1.62 1.58 -16.48
CA LEU A 64 2.70 1.75 -17.44
C LEU A 64 2.98 3.25 -17.64
N GLU A 65 4.24 3.66 -17.44
CA GLU A 65 4.83 5.01 -17.61
C GLU A 65 4.93 5.93 -16.38
N LEU A 66 4.87 5.41 -15.15
CA LEU A 66 5.33 6.18 -13.98
C LEU A 66 6.82 5.97 -13.70
N PRO A 67 7.54 6.99 -13.20
CA PRO A 67 8.96 6.87 -12.83
C PRO A 67 9.22 5.97 -11.60
N MET A 68 8.19 5.31 -11.06
CA MET A 68 8.23 4.43 -9.89
C MET A 68 7.20 3.30 -10.04
N GLU A 69 7.53 2.12 -9.48
CA GLU A 69 6.64 0.96 -9.45
C GLU A 69 5.38 1.28 -8.62
N LEU A 70 4.22 1.26 -9.29
CA LEU A 70 2.92 1.58 -8.71
C LEU A 70 1.86 0.59 -9.17
N TYR A 71 1.25 -0.07 -8.19
CA TYR A 71 0.15 -1.01 -8.39
C TYR A 71 -1.16 -0.42 -7.88
N LEU A 72 -2.22 -0.44 -8.69
CA LEU A 72 -3.60 -0.35 -8.17
C LEU A 72 -4.04 -1.74 -7.74
N VAL A 73 -4.30 -1.93 -6.46
CA VAL A 73 -4.64 -3.25 -5.89
C VAL A 73 -6.08 -3.26 -5.44
N ARG A 74 -6.81 -4.31 -5.83
CA ARG A 74 -8.12 -4.67 -5.29
C ARG A 74 -8.03 -6.02 -4.58
N ASP A 75 -8.28 -6.06 -3.28
CA ASP A 75 -8.44 -7.31 -2.53
C ASP A 75 -9.82 -7.89 -2.84
N GLU A 76 -9.89 -9.07 -3.46
CA GLU A 76 -11.16 -9.70 -3.81
C GLU A 76 -11.90 -10.27 -2.59
N GLY A 77 -11.19 -10.51 -1.48
CA GLY A 77 -11.74 -11.03 -0.24
C GLY A 77 -12.38 -9.97 0.66
N THR A 78 -11.98 -8.69 0.55
CA THR A 78 -12.60 -7.56 1.29
C THR A 78 -13.28 -6.54 0.39
N ALA A 79 -13.05 -6.62 -0.94
CA ALA A 79 -13.39 -5.61 -1.94
C ALA A 79 -12.64 -4.27 -1.78
N ASP A 80 -11.68 -4.17 -0.85
CA ASP A 80 -10.88 -2.96 -0.64
C ASP A 80 -10.01 -2.63 -1.84
N VAL A 81 -9.89 -1.34 -2.15
CA VAL A 81 -9.02 -0.83 -3.21
C VAL A 81 -8.04 0.16 -2.61
N PHE A 82 -6.75 -0.03 -2.88
CA PHE A 82 -5.66 0.85 -2.42
C PHE A 82 -4.53 0.86 -3.46
N ARG A 83 -3.57 1.77 -3.30
CA ARG A 83 -2.38 1.79 -4.15
C ARG A 83 -1.16 1.31 -3.39
N VAL A 84 -0.32 0.51 -4.06
CA VAL A 84 0.97 0.07 -3.54
C VAL A 84 2.07 0.69 -4.37
N ALA A 85 2.94 1.46 -3.73
CA ALA A 85 4.10 2.08 -4.34
C ALA A 85 5.38 1.55 -3.72
N ILE A 86 6.46 1.47 -4.50
CA ILE A 86 7.78 1.09 -4.00
C ILE A 86 8.75 2.23 -4.24
N ARG A 87 9.42 2.67 -3.19
CA ARG A 87 10.40 3.75 -3.28
C ARG A 87 11.33 3.79 -2.09
N GLY A 88 12.63 3.85 -2.36
CA GLY A 88 13.64 4.10 -1.33
C GLY A 88 13.67 3.00 -0.27
N GLY A 89 13.60 1.74 -0.69
CA GLY A 89 13.64 0.57 0.18
C GLY A 89 12.38 0.39 1.02
N THR A 90 11.26 1.02 0.64
CA THR A 90 10.00 1.01 1.41
C THR A 90 8.83 0.65 0.49
N VAL A 91 7.89 -0.13 1.01
CA VAL A 91 6.58 -0.36 0.37
C VAL A 91 5.57 0.60 0.99
N ARG A 92 4.84 1.35 0.17
CA ARG A 92 3.87 2.37 0.62
C ARG A 92 2.47 1.96 0.22
N LEU A 93 1.56 1.91 1.19
CA LEU A 93 0.15 1.68 0.97
C LEU A 93 -0.58 3.02 1.05
N HIS A 94 -0.98 3.56 -0.10
CA HIS A 94 -1.77 4.78 -0.15
C HIS A 94 -3.26 4.44 -0.02
N VAL A 95 -3.89 5.07 0.96
CA VAL A 95 -5.33 5.00 1.20
C VAL A 95 -6.05 5.74 0.07
N LEU A 96 -7.12 5.14 -0.43
CA LEU A 96 -8.09 5.70 -1.36
C LEU A 96 -9.43 5.90 -0.64
N PRO A 97 -10.42 6.60 -1.25
CA PRO A 97 -11.68 6.92 -0.58
C PRO A 97 -12.45 5.71 -0.05
N GLU A 98 -12.29 4.54 -0.67
CA GLU A 98 -12.98 3.29 -0.32
C GLU A 98 -12.06 2.28 0.37
N THR A 99 -10.84 2.68 0.75
CA THR A 99 -9.93 1.77 1.45
C THR A 99 -10.36 1.59 2.91
N GLU A 100 -10.54 0.35 3.34
CA GLU A 100 -10.65 -0.01 4.75
C GLU A 100 -9.35 -0.60 5.31
N SER A 101 -9.20 -0.52 6.64
CA SER A 101 -8.03 -1.04 7.35
C SER A 101 -7.83 -2.55 7.17
N GLU A 102 -8.90 -3.29 6.88
CA GLU A 102 -8.83 -4.75 6.75
C GLU A 102 -8.00 -5.19 5.53
N GLY A 103 -8.25 -4.61 4.35
CA GLY A 103 -7.46 -4.90 3.15
C GLY A 103 -5.98 -4.57 3.31
N LEU A 104 -5.65 -3.44 3.97
CA LEU A 104 -4.28 -3.05 4.28
C LEU A 104 -3.59 -4.05 5.22
N ARG A 105 -4.30 -4.48 6.27
CA ARG A 105 -3.77 -5.45 7.24
C ARG A 105 -3.52 -6.81 6.58
N ARG A 106 -4.47 -7.31 5.79
CA ARG A 106 -4.31 -8.58 5.06
C ARG A 106 -3.15 -8.52 4.06
N PHE A 107 -2.94 -7.39 3.39
CA PHE A 107 -1.78 -7.19 2.53
C PHE A 107 -0.47 -7.26 3.33
N TYR A 108 -0.39 -6.56 4.46
CA TYR A 108 0.77 -6.60 5.34
C TYR A 108 1.06 -8.01 5.88
N GLU A 109 0.05 -8.74 6.32
CA GLU A 109 0.19 -10.14 6.78
C GLU A 109 0.74 -11.05 5.67
N ARG A 110 0.26 -10.88 4.43
CA ARG A 110 0.74 -11.66 3.28
C ARG A 110 2.16 -11.30 2.85
N LEU A 111 2.51 -10.02 2.93
CA LEU A 111 3.85 -9.51 2.63
C LEU A 111 4.86 -10.03 3.67
N THR A 112 4.55 -9.87 4.95
CA THR A 112 5.41 -10.31 6.06
C THR A 112 5.56 -11.82 6.08
N GLY A 113 4.48 -12.58 5.86
CA GLY A 113 4.51 -14.04 5.79
C GLY A 113 5.33 -14.61 4.62
N ARG A 114 5.66 -13.79 3.61
CA ARG A 114 6.51 -14.15 2.46
C ARG A 114 7.91 -13.54 2.52
N SER A 115 8.22 -12.83 3.58
CA SER A 115 9.50 -12.16 3.77
C SER A 115 10.32 -12.85 4.86
N ASP A 116 11.64 -12.84 4.69
CA ASP A 116 12.56 -13.42 5.67
C ASP A 116 13.01 -12.41 6.75
N CYS A 117 12.30 -11.28 6.90
CA CYS A 117 12.67 -10.20 7.82
C CYS A 117 11.46 -9.63 8.55
N GLU A 118 11.71 -8.97 9.68
CA GLU A 118 10.69 -8.16 10.36
C GLU A 118 10.44 -6.85 9.60
N TRP A 119 9.24 -6.29 9.80
CA TRP A 119 8.80 -5.05 9.16
C TRP A 119 8.19 -4.11 10.19
N ARG A 120 8.52 -2.83 10.07
CA ARG A 120 7.90 -1.75 10.82
C ARG A 120 6.86 -1.04 9.95
N VAL A 121 5.81 -0.56 10.58
CA VAL A 121 4.77 0.23 9.92
C VAL A 121 4.80 1.64 10.48
N GLU A 122 5.06 2.60 9.60
CA GLU A 122 4.91 4.01 9.89
C GLU A 122 3.66 4.54 9.22
N ARG A 123 2.96 5.48 9.86
CA ARG A 123 1.77 6.14 9.31
C ARG A 123 2.07 7.60 9.09
N ARG A 124 1.78 8.08 7.87
CA ARG A 124 1.76 9.50 7.53
C ARG A 124 0.36 9.90 7.11
N SER A 125 -0.07 11.07 7.52
CA SER A 125 -1.40 11.56 7.21
C SER A 125 -1.46 13.07 7.26
N ASP A 126 -2.24 13.66 6.36
CA ASP A 126 -2.61 15.08 6.40
C ASP A 126 -3.80 15.35 7.34
N PHE A 127 -4.40 14.28 7.89
CA PHE A 127 -5.55 14.34 8.79
C PHE A 127 -5.08 14.28 10.27
N GLU A 128 -5.59 15.20 11.10
CA GLU A 128 -5.28 15.30 12.55
C GLU A 128 -5.91 14.18 13.39
#